data_AF-A0A090WSR4-F1
#
_entry.id   AF-A0A090WSR4-F1
#
_cell.length_a   1.000
_cell.length_b   1.000
_cell.length_c   1.000
_cell.angle_alpha   90.00
_cell.angle_beta   90.00
_cell.angle_gamma   90.00
#
_symmetry.space_group_name_H-M   'P 1'
#
loop_
_entity.id
_entity.type
_entity.pdbx_description
1 polymer ?
#
loop_
_entity_poly.entity_id
_entity_poly.type
_entity_poly.pdbx_seq_one_letter_code
_entity_poly.pdbx_strand_id
1 'polypeptide(L)'
;MQSGDQELYVQVVDPLNRTLGLNEQVQFDETIVNYSMISKFNYENISLNVCEFVASEGKEKFEKGRYVVNVYNDKDLVSSSEFRLK
;
A
#
# COMPACT_ATOMS: atom_id res chain seq x y z
N MET A 1 -1.15 -26.50 3.52
CA MET A 1 0.16 -25.85 3.41
C MET A 1 0.05 -24.87 2.26
N GLN A 2 -0.04 -23.57 2.52
CA GLN A 2 0.32 -22.60 1.49
C GLN A 2 1.60 -21.93 1.98
N SER A 3 2.67 -22.69 1.89
CA SER A 3 4.01 -22.15 1.94
C SER A 3 4.27 -21.62 0.53
N GLY A 4 4.22 -20.30 0.39
CA GLY A 4 4.50 -19.54 -0.81
C GLY A 4 4.68 -18.09 -0.39
N ASP A 5 5.56 -17.36 -1.07
CA ASP A 5 5.75 -15.94 -0.81
C ASP A 5 4.37 -15.24 -0.91
N GLN A 6 3.93 -14.61 0.18
CA GLN A 6 2.72 -13.79 0.17
C GLN A 6 3.12 -12.34 -0.02
N GLU A 7 2.44 -11.70 -0.97
CA GLU A 7 2.61 -10.29 -1.30
C GLU A 7 1.39 -9.51 -0.83
N LEU A 8 1.61 -8.45 -0.07
CA LEU A 8 0.59 -7.46 0.22
C LEU A 8 0.88 -6.21 -0.61
N TYR A 9 -0.15 -5.73 -1.30
CA TYR A 9 -0.12 -4.51 -2.08
C TYR A 9 -0.59 -3.37 -1.17
N VAL A 10 0.33 -2.48 -0.80
CA VAL A 10 0.02 -1.33 0.04
C VAL A 10 -0.19 -0.12 -0.85
N GLN A 11 -1.34 0.53 -0.70
CA GLN A 11 -1.70 1.76 -1.39
C GLN A 11 -1.78 2.90 -0.38
N VAL A 12 -0.96 3.94 -0.58
CA VAL A 12 -1.02 5.19 0.18
C VAL A 12 -1.58 6.27 -0.72
N VAL A 13 -2.80 6.71 -0.41
CA VAL A 13 -3.51 7.76 -1.13
C VAL A 13 -3.38 9.08 -0.39
N ASP A 14 -2.93 10.11 -1.11
CA ASP A 14 -2.76 11.46 -0.58
C ASP A 14 -4.08 12.26 -0.55
N PRO A 15 -4.10 13.46 0.05
CA PRO A 15 -5.29 14.32 0.11
C PRO A 15 -5.85 14.74 -1.26
N LEU A 16 -5.06 14.63 -2.33
CA LEU A 16 -5.44 14.96 -3.70
C LEU A 16 -5.89 13.73 -4.49
N ASN A 17 -6.07 12.59 -3.82
CA ASN A 17 -6.42 11.29 -4.40
C ASN A 17 -5.35 10.73 -5.36
N ARG A 18 -4.08 11.08 -5.14
CA ARG A 18 -2.94 10.48 -5.84
C ARG A 18 -2.41 9.30 -5.04
N THR A 19 -2.01 8.23 -5.72
CA THR A 19 -1.25 7.13 -5.08
C THR A 19 0.22 7.53 -5.03
N LEU A 20 0.82 7.49 -3.84
CA LEU A 20 2.22 7.86 -3.62
C LEU A 20 3.16 6.67 -3.84
N GLY A 21 4.47 6.90 -3.81
CA GLY A 21 5.47 5.83 -3.97
C GLY A 21 5.63 5.36 -5.41
N LEU A 22 5.63 4.04 -5.62
CA LEU A 22 5.80 3.44 -6.96
C LEU A 22 4.68 3.84 -7.93
N ASN A 23 3.43 3.94 -7.42
CA ASN A 23 2.24 4.27 -8.22
C ASN A 23 2.08 3.33 -9.43
N GLU A 24 2.34 2.04 -9.22
CA GLU A 24 2.24 0.99 -10.23
C GLU A 24 0.90 0.25 -10.12
N GLN A 25 0.48 -0.36 -11.22
CA GLN A 25 -0.78 -1.09 -11.30
C GLN A 25 -0.54 -2.59 -11.40
N VAL A 26 -1.31 -3.36 -10.64
CA VAL A 26 -1.45 -4.80 -10.79
C VAL A 26 -2.90 -5.13 -11.12
N GLN A 27 -3.09 -6.06 -12.05
CA GLN A 27 -4.42 -6.53 -12.45
C GLN A 27 -4.69 -7.89 -11.84
N PHE A 28 -5.84 -8.00 -11.19
CA PHE A 28 -6.39 -9.21 -10.61
C PHE A 28 -7.76 -9.46 -11.22
N ASP A 29 -7.85 -10.42 -12.13
CA ASP A 29 -9.04 -10.66 -12.95
C ASP A 29 -9.50 -9.36 -13.67
N GLU A 30 -10.64 -8.80 -13.24
CA GLU A 30 -11.25 -7.56 -13.75
C GLU A 30 -10.94 -6.34 -12.87
N THR A 31 -10.25 -6.53 -11.75
CA THR A 31 -9.91 -5.48 -10.79
C THR A 31 -8.48 -4.99 -11.01
N ILE A 32 -8.29 -3.67 -11.04
CA ILE A 32 -6.96 -3.06 -11.05
C ILE A 32 -6.70 -2.42 -9.70
N VAL A 33 -5.58 -2.79 -9.07
CA VAL A 33 -5.09 -2.17 -7.84
C VAL A 33 -3.89 -1.30 -8.20
N ASN A 34 -3.95 -0.02 -7.84
CA ASN A 34 -2.82 0.89 -7.90
C ASN A 34 -2.12 0.89 -6.54
N TYR A 35 -0.83 0.57 -6.49
CA TYR A 35 -0.08 0.38 -5.25
C TYR A 35 1.13 1.30 -5.13
N SER A 36 1.43 1.65 -3.88
CA SER A 36 2.60 2.45 -3.49
C SER A 36 3.84 1.59 -3.31
N MET A 37 3.66 0.36 -2.84
CA MET A 37 4.74 -0.60 -2.58
C MET A 37 4.17 -2.02 -2.39
N ILE A 38 5.03 -3.02 -2.57
CA ILE A 38 4.72 -4.43 -2.30
C ILE A 38 5.49 -4.83 -1.04
N SER A 39 4.78 -5.30 -0.02
CA SER A 39 5.39 -5.92 1.16
C SER A 39 5.37 -7.43 1.00
N LYS A 40 6.55 -8.04 0.85
CA LYS A 40 6.71 -9.49 0.80
C LYS A 40 6.99 -10.02 2.20
N PHE A 41 6.28 -11.06 2.61
CA PHE A 41 6.60 -11.74 3.85
C PHE A 41 6.49 -13.25 3.73
N ASN A 42 7.32 -13.91 4.53
CA ASN A 42 7.16 -15.32 4.81
C ASN A 42 6.13 -15.44 5.95
N TYR A 43 4.96 -16.02 5.66
CA TYR A 43 3.89 -16.20 6.65
C TYR A 43 4.32 -17.26 7.68
N GLU A 44 5.07 -16.83 8.69
CA GLU A 44 5.51 -17.64 9.84
C GLU A 44 4.55 -17.51 11.04
N ASN A 45 3.35 -16.95 10.84
CA ASN A 45 2.37 -16.74 11.92
C ASN A 45 2.88 -15.81 13.05
N ILE A 46 3.75 -14.86 12.70
CA ILE A 46 4.35 -13.86 13.61
C ILE A 46 3.94 -12.46 13.12
N SER A 47 3.56 -11.58 14.05
CA SER A 47 3.29 -10.16 13.73
C SER A 47 4.54 -9.49 13.16
N LEU A 48 4.49 -9.11 11.89
CA LEU A 48 5.56 -8.40 11.22
C LEU A 48 5.41 -6.89 11.43
N ASN A 49 6.45 -6.27 11.98
CA ASN A 49 6.57 -4.82 12.02
C ASN A 49 7.33 -4.39 10.77
N VAL A 50 6.59 -3.95 9.75
CA VAL A 50 7.13 -3.52 8.45
C VAL A 50 7.33 -2.00 8.49
N CYS A 51 8.58 -1.57 8.43
CA CYS A 51 8.96 -0.15 8.33
C CYS A 51 9.42 0.14 6.92
N GLU A 52 8.55 0.77 6.13
CA GLU A 52 8.81 1.03 4.71
C GLU A 52 8.58 2.50 4.38
N PHE A 53 9.33 2.99 3.40
CA PHE A 53 9.32 4.40 3.02
C PHE A 53 8.50 4.60 1.75
N VAL A 54 7.54 5.51 1.80
CA VAL A 54 6.78 5.96 0.62
C VAL A 54 7.24 7.36 0.28
N ALA A 55 7.76 7.55 -0.93
CA ALA A 55 8.17 8.86 -1.43
C ALA A 55 6.98 9.63 -2.01
N SER A 56 7.01 10.96 -1.91
CA SER A 56 6.12 11.82 -2.70
C SER A 56 6.52 11.79 -4.17
N GLU A 57 5.58 12.08 -5.08
CA GLU A 57 5.91 12.23 -6.50
C GLU A 57 6.79 13.48 -6.71
N GLY A 58 8.02 13.28 -7.19
CA GLY A 58 8.93 14.36 -7.58
C GLY A 58 9.50 15.19 -6.41
N LYS A 59 9.71 16.49 -6.65
CA LYS A 59 10.26 17.43 -5.64
C LYS A 59 9.18 17.99 -4.69
N GLU A 60 7.93 17.55 -4.81
CA GLU A 60 6.83 18.12 -4.06
C GLU A 60 6.84 17.64 -2.61
N LYS A 61 6.49 18.57 -1.70
CA LYS A 61 6.30 18.26 -0.28
C LYS A 61 5.01 17.46 -0.12
N PHE A 62 4.96 16.58 0.88
CA PHE A 62 3.72 15.94 1.28
C PHE A 62 2.63 16.98 1.57
N GLU A 63 1.47 16.78 0.95
CA GLU A 63 0.31 17.65 1.13
C GLU A 63 -0.24 17.58 2.55
N LYS A 64 -0.70 18.72 3.06
CA LYS A 64 -1.44 18.71 4.32
C LYS A 64 -2.82 18.11 4.07
N GLY A 65 -3.27 17.26 4.98
CA GLY A 65 -4.60 16.69 4.91
C GLY A 65 -4.66 15.21 5.24
N ARG A 66 -5.73 14.56 4.76
CA ARG A 66 -6.04 13.18 5.05
C ARG A 66 -5.31 12.24 4.08
N TYR A 67 -4.62 11.27 4.65
CA TYR A 67 -3.99 10.17 3.95
C TYR A 67 -4.74 8.88 4.28
N VAL A 68 -4.88 8.01 3.28
CA VAL A 68 -5.47 6.68 3.44
C VAL A 68 -4.42 5.64 3.10
N VAL A 69 -4.28 4.65 3.96
CA VAL A 69 -3.43 3.49 3.73
C VAL A 69 -4.36 2.28 3.58
N ASN A 70 -4.37 1.69 2.39
CA ASN A 70 -5.09 0.46 2.09
C ASN A 70 -4.08 -0.67 1.91
N VAL A 71 -4.42 -1.85 2.41
CA VAL A 71 -3.61 -3.06 2.27
C VAL A 71 -4.48 -4.12 1.59
N TYR A 72 -4.03 -4.58 0.43
CA TYR A 72 -4.69 -5.60 -0.35
C TYR A 72 -3.88 -6.90 -0.33
N ASN A 73 -4.58 -8.02 -0.23
CA ASN A 73 -4.06 -9.34 -0.54
C ASN A 73 -4.77 -9.79 -1.83
N ASP A 74 -4.04 -9.93 -2.93
CA ASP A 74 -4.65 -10.04 -4.26
C ASP A 74 -5.58 -8.83 -4.49
N LYS A 75 -6.81 -9.04 -4.97
CA LYS A 75 -7.86 -8.01 -5.10
C LYS A 75 -8.56 -7.63 -3.80
N ASP A 76 -8.38 -8.38 -2.73
CA ASP A 76 -9.18 -8.23 -1.51
C ASP A 76 -8.56 -7.19 -0.56
N LEU A 77 -9.35 -6.19 -0.17
CA LEU A 77 -8.95 -5.22 0.85
C LEU A 77 -8.97 -5.89 2.23
N VAL A 78 -7.78 -6.16 2.78
CA VAL A 78 -7.63 -6.84 4.07
C VAL A 78 -7.44 -5.89 5.25
N SER A 79 -6.98 -4.65 4.99
CA SER A 79 -6.89 -3.61 6.02
C SER A 79 -6.96 -2.22 5.40
N SER A 80 -7.51 -1.28 6.16
CA SER A 80 -7.50 0.14 5.81
C SER A 80 -7.30 0.97 7.08
N SER A 81 -6.56 2.06 6.95
CA SER A 81 -6.32 3.02 8.02
C SER A 81 -6.18 4.42 7.44
N GLU A 82 -6.43 5.43 8.25
CA GLU A 82 -6.24 6.81 7.84
C GLU A 82 -5.48 7.62 8.89
N PHE A 83 -4.72 8.61 8.43
CA PHE A 83 -4.07 9.59 9.28
C PHE A 83 -4.15 10.98 8.64
N ARG A 84 -3.88 12.02 9.42
CA ARG A 84 -3.84 13.40 8.93
C ARG A 84 -2.46 14.01 9.12
N LEU A 85 -1.86 14.49 8.05
CA LEU A 85 -0.66 15.31 8.07
C LEU A 85 -1.06 16.78 8.30
N LYS A 86 -0.47 17.42 9.31
CA LYS A 86 -0.78 18.80 9.73
C LYS A 86 0.17 19.84 9.13
#